data_AF-A0A8H6ZAI4-F1
#
_entry.id   AF-A0A8H6ZAI4-F1
#
_cell.length_a   1.000
_cell.length_b   1.000
_cell.length_c   1.000
_cell.angle_alpha   90.00
_cell.angle_beta   90.00
_cell.angle_gamma   90.00
#
_symmetry.space_group_name_H-M   'P 1'
#
loop_
_entity.id
_entity.type
_entity.pdbx_description
1 polymer ?
#
loop_
_entity_poly.entity_id
_entity_poly.type
_entity_poly.pdbx_seq_one_letter_code
_entity_poly.pdbx_strand_id
1 'polypeptide(L)'
;MGGGRIAAAKRALVVMLRSLPAKDSLFQVASFGNACTLFWEEGGRPYNQATLDDATQHVDSMDANYGGTEIRGALQRCFETRKTDRPTSVFVLTDGQAWDLDGVFKEVKDAVARAPVQAYLRVFVLGIGNSASTAMCEGISRVGNGTCMMVGEQEMNFTGKIARMLKAACSPMITNIEVDWGVPSVEADAATDEDDAFVIVSEEEDLRDVEEKGKGKELSLFDETLDPLQMDMQPAPPPPEVVLPPFPPVQQSPFKIRTLNPGNRVHIYAILQGKTVPKTVTLSGLTEDGSEIKLSVPVTLSNLPNTPDSPPAIHALAARKIIQDVEDGQHAISTAAPDDTDLLARTVKACIVRLAKTYSISSSQTSFVAVDIDYPTVDVDYPTVDAHLPTDAPLNADGSPKRPMNAFMIFARSRRPQVSAENQSMRTGDVSKILSQEWKTMSPADRQAYTAQASQLKQGFDAKYPDYVYRRRPNNTRKHRQLAPSTGGTVYGDMDDEAESGFDAEAFLLLPNSAPLAYSDPTLSAPPTCVAVQHCDDAASKETQYLRRQCHSCKTTDPPSWRRSTLNPGKNRMQQMRVI
;
A
#
# COMPACT_ATOMS: atom_id res chain seq x y z
N MET A 1 -9.52 14.77 14.51
CA MET A 1 -9.91 16.04 13.84
C MET A 1 -9.37 17.34 14.46
N GLY A 2 -8.59 17.36 15.55
CA GLY A 2 -8.18 18.62 16.20
C GLY A 2 -7.41 19.64 15.33
N GLY A 3 -7.47 20.91 15.73
CA GLY A 3 -6.70 22.00 15.11
C GLY A 3 -7.13 22.35 13.69
N GLY A 4 -6.16 22.43 12.76
CA GLY A 4 -6.40 22.86 11.37
C GLY A 4 -7.39 21.97 10.59
N ARG A 5 -7.62 20.73 11.03
CA ARG A 5 -8.46 19.74 10.34
C ARG A 5 -9.95 19.96 10.59
N ILE A 6 -10.37 20.18 11.83
CA ILE A 6 -11.76 20.60 12.13
C ILE A 6 -12.06 21.96 11.50
N ALA A 7 -11.09 22.88 11.47
CA ALA A 7 -11.24 24.14 10.73
C ALA A 7 -11.41 23.93 9.21
N ALA A 8 -10.74 22.94 8.61
CA ALA A 8 -10.95 22.56 7.21
C ALA A 8 -12.31 21.89 6.99
N ALA A 9 -12.77 21.04 7.92
CA ALA A 9 -14.09 20.41 7.87
C ALA A 9 -15.22 21.45 7.98
N LYS A 10 -15.13 22.42 8.90
CA LYS A 10 -16.07 23.56 8.97
C LYS A 10 -16.15 24.31 7.65
N ARG A 11 -15.01 24.71 7.07
CA ARG A 11 -14.96 25.39 5.76
C ARG A 11 -15.58 24.52 4.66
N ALA A 12 -15.33 23.20 4.66
CA ALA A 12 -15.94 22.30 3.70
C ALA A 12 -17.46 22.25 3.82
N LEU A 13 -17.97 22.10 5.05
CA LEU A 13 -19.38 21.96 5.34
C LEU A 13 -20.16 23.26 5.07
N VAL A 14 -19.62 24.43 5.43
CA VAL A 14 -20.23 25.74 5.07
C VAL A 14 -20.31 25.93 3.55
N VAL A 15 -19.28 25.51 2.79
CA VAL A 15 -19.34 25.52 1.31
C VAL A 15 -20.40 24.54 0.79
N MET A 16 -20.52 23.34 1.36
CA MET A 16 -21.55 22.38 0.98
C MET A 16 -22.96 22.90 1.24
N LEU A 17 -23.22 23.41 2.45
CA LEU A 17 -24.52 23.99 2.85
C LEU A 17 -24.94 25.16 1.94
N ARG A 18 -24.01 26.05 1.59
CA ARG A 18 -24.27 27.18 0.67
C ARG A 18 -24.37 26.79 -0.81
N SER A 19 -24.19 25.51 -1.14
CA SER A 19 -24.24 24.99 -2.51
C SER A 19 -25.39 23.99 -2.73
N LEU A 20 -26.28 23.79 -1.76
CA LEU A 20 -27.45 22.92 -1.90
C LEU A 20 -28.49 23.54 -2.85
N PRO A 21 -29.26 22.73 -3.62
CA PRO A 21 -30.32 23.25 -4.47
C PRO A 21 -31.43 23.92 -3.67
N ALA A 22 -31.71 25.20 -3.95
CA ALA A 22 -32.66 26.02 -3.19
C ALA A 22 -34.15 25.61 -3.31
N LYS A 23 -34.48 24.51 -4.02
CA LYS A 23 -35.83 24.01 -4.22
C LYS A 23 -35.91 22.54 -3.80
N ASP A 24 -36.86 22.21 -2.92
CA ASP A 24 -37.20 20.86 -2.42
C ASP A 24 -36.03 20.02 -1.83
N SER A 25 -34.92 20.67 -1.47
CA SER A 25 -33.87 20.03 -0.70
C SER A 25 -34.25 19.97 0.78
N LEU A 26 -34.20 18.78 1.37
CA LEU A 26 -34.08 18.61 2.82
C LEU A 26 -32.61 18.43 3.17
N PHE A 27 -32.18 18.89 4.35
CA PHE A 27 -30.83 18.62 4.83
C PHE A 27 -30.78 18.39 6.34
N GLN A 28 -29.71 17.74 6.78
CA GLN A 28 -29.40 17.39 8.17
C GLN A 28 -27.89 17.54 8.36
N VAL A 29 -27.46 17.89 9.57
CA VAL A 29 -26.05 17.87 9.96
C VAL A 29 -25.89 16.82 11.05
N ALA A 30 -24.91 15.92 10.88
CA ALA A 30 -24.58 14.88 11.84
C ALA A 30 -23.15 15.05 12.32
N SER A 31 -22.93 14.99 13.63
CA SER A 31 -21.60 14.99 14.25
C SER A 31 -21.30 13.60 14.81
N PHE A 32 -20.06 13.12 14.66
CA PHE A 32 -19.71 11.77 15.09
C PHE A 32 -18.31 11.64 15.69
N GLY A 33 -18.15 10.64 16.55
CA GLY A 33 -16.89 10.17 17.12
C GLY A 33 -17.12 8.87 17.88
N ASN A 34 -17.12 8.88 19.21
CA ASN A 34 -17.59 7.74 20.03
C ASN A 34 -19.11 7.51 19.93
N ALA A 35 -19.87 8.56 19.60
CA ALA A 35 -21.31 8.54 19.41
C ALA A 35 -21.68 9.39 18.19
N CYS A 36 -22.90 9.23 17.66
CA CYS A 36 -23.44 10.06 16.57
C CYS A 36 -24.64 10.88 17.06
N THR A 37 -24.58 12.20 16.87
CA THR A 37 -25.65 13.16 17.15
C THR A 37 -26.15 13.79 15.85
N LEU A 38 -27.42 14.18 15.84
CA LEU A 38 -28.06 14.90 14.73
C LEU A 38 -28.40 16.31 15.21
N PHE A 39 -28.21 17.32 14.36
CA PHE A 39 -28.48 18.71 14.73
C PHE A 39 -29.97 18.96 14.98
N TRP A 40 -30.84 18.32 14.20
CA TRP A 40 -32.28 18.28 14.46
C TRP A 40 -32.74 16.85 14.76
N GLU A 41 -33.26 16.60 15.96
CA GLU A 41 -33.70 15.26 16.40
C GLU A 41 -34.91 14.75 15.61
N GLU A 42 -35.81 15.65 15.18
CA GLU A 42 -36.99 15.35 14.36
C GLU A 42 -36.66 14.96 12.89
N GLY A 43 -35.37 14.94 12.53
CA GLY A 43 -34.88 14.69 11.17
C GLY A 43 -34.61 15.97 10.38
N GLY A 44 -34.26 15.80 9.09
CA GLY A 44 -33.80 16.91 8.25
C GLY A 44 -34.86 17.98 7.97
N ARG A 45 -34.43 19.25 7.95
CA ARG A 45 -35.28 20.42 7.71
C ARG A 45 -35.27 20.86 6.24
N PRO A 46 -36.31 21.53 5.73
CA PRO A 46 -36.32 22.11 4.38
C PRO A 46 -35.31 23.25 4.24
N TYR A 47 -34.54 23.25 3.15
CA TYR A 47 -33.51 24.25 2.89
C TYR A 47 -34.10 25.64 2.67
N ASN A 48 -33.83 26.54 3.62
CA ASN A 48 -34.20 27.95 3.58
C ASN A 48 -33.19 28.80 4.37
N GLN A 49 -33.25 30.13 4.24
CA GLN A 49 -32.28 31.04 4.85
C GLN A 49 -32.16 30.85 6.38
N ALA A 50 -33.26 30.77 7.12
CA ALA A 50 -33.20 30.62 8.59
C ALA A 50 -32.50 29.30 8.98
N THR A 51 -32.89 28.18 8.36
CA THR A 51 -32.24 26.88 8.63
C THR A 51 -30.76 26.85 8.21
N LEU A 52 -30.39 27.61 7.17
CA LEU A 52 -29.00 27.73 6.72
C LEU A 52 -28.16 28.56 7.70
N ASP A 53 -28.74 29.60 8.29
CA ASP A 53 -28.08 30.42 9.31
C ASP A 53 -27.95 29.64 10.63
N ASP A 54 -29.01 28.95 11.08
CA ASP A 54 -28.98 28.02 12.23
C ASP A 54 -27.86 26.98 12.07
N ALA A 55 -27.81 26.32 10.90
CA ALA A 55 -26.81 25.30 10.60
C ALA A 55 -25.40 25.88 10.45
N THR A 56 -25.25 27.09 9.90
CA THR A 56 -23.94 27.77 9.82
C THR A 56 -23.43 28.09 11.23
N GLN A 57 -24.27 28.65 12.09
CA GLN A 57 -23.93 28.93 13.49
C GLN A 57 -23.56 27.65 14.25
N HIS A 58 -24.30 26.56 14.04
CA HIS A 58 -23.96 25.26 14.61
C HIS A 58 -22.59 24.75 14.13
N VAL A 59 -22.30 24.82 12.82
CA VAL A 59 -21.01 24.42 12.25
C VAL A 59 -19.87 25.27 12.78
N ASP A 60 -20.05 26.58 12.92
CA ASP A 60 -19.07 27.48 13.53
C ASP A 60 -18.83 27.17 15.02
N SER A 61 -19.82 26.60 15.73
CA SER A 61 -19.69 26.14 17.13
C SER A 61 -19.00 24.78 17.32
N MET A 62 -18.86 23.94 16.28
CA MET A 62 -18.31 22.57 16.41
C MET A 62 -16.86 22.55 16.93
N ASP A 63 -16.46 21.47 17.59
CA ASP A 63 -15.06 21.20 17.91
C ASP A 63 -14.74 19.70 17.81
N ALA A 64 -13.45 19.33 17.88
CA ALA A 64 -12.96 17.96 17.81
C ALA A 64 -13.14 17.19 19.14
N ASN A 65 -14.26 17.39 19.83
CA ASN A 65 -14.53 16.87 21.18
C ASN A 65 -15.33 15.54 21.23
N TYR A 66 -15.70 14.98 20.08
CA TYR A 66 -16.51 13.75 19.98
C TYR A 66 -15.74 12.44 20.27
N GLY A 67 -14.42 12.48 20.49
CA GLY A 67 -13.60 11.31 20.82
C GLY A 67 -13.08 10.55 19.60
N GLY A 68 -13.43 9.26 19.50
CA GLY A 68 -12.95 8.29 18.49
C GLY A 68 -13.60 8.41 17.12
N THR A 69 -13.88 7.29 16.44
CA THR A 69 -14.34 7.28 15.04
C THR A 69 -15.24 6.08 14.73
N GLU A 70 -16.37 5.94 15.44
CA GLU A 70 -17.42 4.94 15.19
C GLU A 70 -18.30 5.32 13.99
N ILE A 71 -17.66 5.40 12.83
CA ILE A 71 -18.27 5.78 11.55
C ILE A 71 -19.38 4.82 11.11
N ARG A 72 -19.33 3.54 11.52
CA ARG A 72 -20.36 2.53 11.19
C ARG A 72 -21.71 2.91 11.79
N GLY A 73 -21.77 3.13 13.10
CA GLY A 73 -22.99 3.57 13.79
C GLY A 73 -23.44 4.96 13.36
N ALA A 74 -22.50 5.85 13.00
CA ALA A 74 -22.84 7.15 12.44
C ALA A 74 -23.55 7.04 11.08
N LEU A 75 -23.02 6.21 10.17
CA LEU A 75 -23.64 5.94 8.86
C LEU A 75 -24.99 5.25 9.01
N GLN A 76 -25.08 4.20 9.83
CA GLN A 76 -26.34 3.51 10.13
C GLN A 76 -27.42 4.51 10.60
N ARG A 77 -27.12 5.35 11.60
CA ARG A 77 -28.07 6.35 12.11
C ARG A 77 -28.49 7.37 11.05
N CYS A 78 -27.59 7.74 10.13
CA CYS A 78 -27.92 8.61 9.00
C CYS A 78 -28.81 7.91 7.96
N PHE A 79 -28.66 6.59 7.77
CA PHE A 79 -29.50 5.82 6.85
C PHE A 79 -30.89 5.53 7.42
N GLU A 80 -31.00 5.29 8.73
CA GLU A 80 -32.26 5.07 9.45
C GLU A 80 -33.12 6.34 9.55
N THR A 81 -32.49 7.52 9.68
CA THR A 81 -33.20 8.80 9.83
C THR A 81 -33.44 9.55 8.52
N ARG A 82 -33.02 9.00 7.38
CA ARG A 82 -33.30 9.60 6.05
C ARG A 82 -34.78 9.45 5.68
N LYS A 83 -35.26 10.32 4.79
CA LYS A 83 -36.58 10.11 4.15
C LYS A 83 -36.43 9.18 2.95
N THR A 84 -37.40 8.30 2.75
CA THR A 84 -37.46 7.31 1.65
C THR A 84 -38.44 7.72 0.54
N ASP A 85 -38.89 8.97 0.55
CA ASP A 85 -39.70 9.62 -0.50
C ASP A 85 -38.86 10.27 -1.61
N ARG A 86 -37.55 10.47 -1.36
CA ARG A 86 -36.65 11.24 -2.23
C ARG A 86 -35.20 10.70 -2.23
N PRO A 87 -34.40 10.94 -3.28
CA PRO A 87 -32.99 10.57 -3.31
C PRO A 87 -32.20 11.21 -2.16
N THR A 88 -31.21 10.48 -1.63
CA THR A 88 -30.38 10.94 -0.50
C THR A 88 -28.89 10.89 -0.87
N SER A 89 -28.19 12.02 -0.73
CA SER A 89 -26.73 12.09 -0.87
C SER A 89 -26.08 12.43 0.48
N VAL A 90 -25.36 11.47 1.06
CA VAL A 90 -24.63 11.62 2.33
C VAL A 90 -23.20 12.08 2.04
N PHE A 91 -22.71 13.08 2.78
CA PHE A 91 -21.33 13.56 2.70
C PHE A 91 -20.59 13.28 4.01
N VAL A 92 -19.62 12.37 3.96
CA VAL A 92 -18.78 11.99 5.09
C VAL A 92 -17.51 12.85 5.08
N LEU A 93 -17.24 13.57 6.17
CA LEU A 93 -16.01 14.32 6.38
C LEU A 93 -15.23 13.63 7.52
N THR A 94 -13.97 13.25 7.30
CA THR A 94 -13.17 12.52 8.30
C THR A 94 -11.67 12.78 8.15
N ASP A 95 -10.93 12.82 9.27
CA ASP A 95 -9.45 12.83 9.29
C ASP A 95 -8.83 11.53 9.80
N GLY A 96 -9.63 10.48 10.01
CA GLY A 96 -9.23 9.25 10.70
C GLY A 96 -9.49 7.96 9.92
N GLN A 97 -9.63 6.86 10.66
CA GLN A 97 -9.82 5.51 10.16
C GLN A 97 -10.73 4.71 11.10
N ALA A 98 -11.48 3.75 10.55
CA ALA A 98 -12.21 2.75 11.32
C ALA A 98 -11.35 1.49 11.51
N TRP A 99 -11.69 0.70 12.52
CA TRP A 99 -11.12 -0.63 12.77
C TRP A 99 -11.88 -1.71 11.98
N ASP A 100 -13.22 -1.63 11.98
CA ASP A 100 -14.14 -2.49 11.22
C ASP A 100 -14.39 -1.91 9.81
N LEU A 101 -13.48 -2.17 8.86
CA LEU A 101 -13.69 -1.73 7.47
C LEU A 101 -14.79 -2.56 6.77
N ASP A 102 -14.83 -3.87 7.00
CA ASP A 102 -15.75 -4.77 6.29
C ASP A 102 -17.20 -4.56 6.73
N GLY A 103 -17.46 -4.36 8.03
CA GLY A 103 -18.78 -4.01 8.54
C GLY A 103 -19.22 -2.60 8.15
N VAL A 104 -18.29 -1.65 7.99
CA VAL A 104 -18.58 -0.33 7.41
C VAL A 104 -18.96 -0.45 5.93
N PHE A 105 -18.20 -1.19 5.13
CA PHE A 105 -18.52 -1.40 3.72
C PHE A 105 -19.81 -2.19 3.54
N LYS A 106 -20.07 -3.18 4.41
CA LYS A 106 -21.32 -3.94 4.44
C LYS A 106 -22.52 -3.05 4.78
N GLU A 107 -22.46 -2.24 5.83
CA GLU A 107 -23.60 -1.36 6.18
C GLU A 107 -23.96 -0.41 5.03
N VAL A 108 -22.96 0.18 4.37
CA VAL A 108 -23.20 1.05 3.21
C VAL A 108 -23.75 0.25 2.02
N LYS A 109 -23.18 -0.92 1.70
CA LYS A 109 -23.64 -1.82 0.62
C LYS A 109 -25.09 -2.24 0.83
N ASP A 110 -25.44 -2.64 2.05
CA ASP A 110 -26.77 -3.11 2.43
C ASP A 110 -27.78 -1.95 2.52
N ALA A 111 -27.37 -0.75 2.95
CA ALA A 111 -28.22 0.46 2.94
C ALA A 111 -28.48 1.01 1.52
N VAL A 112 -27.52 0.84 0.60
CA VAL A 112 -27.69 1.15 -0.83
C VAL A 112 -28.56 0.10 -1.52
N ALA A 113 -28.37 -1.19 -1.23
CA ALA A 113 -29.20 -2.26 -1.79
C ALA A 113 -30.67 -2.21 -1.32
N ARG A 114 -30.91 -1.78 -0.07
CA ARG A 114 -32.25 -1.52 0.49
C ARG A 114 -32.91 -0.21 -0.02
N ALA A 115 -32.20 0.63 -0.78
CA ALA A 115 -32.76 1.88 -1.29
C ALA A 115 -33.68 1.63 -2.50
N PRO A 116 -34.95 2.08 -2.49
CA PRO A 116 -35.82 1.95 -3.65
C PRO A 116 -35.39 2.96 -4.74
N VAL A 117 -35.69 2.66 -6.00
CA VAL A 117 -35.14 3.40 -7.16
C VAL A 117 -35.44 4.90 -7.09
N GLN A 118 -36.65 5.29 -6.73
CA GLN A 118 -37.07 6.70 -6.57
C GLN A 118 -36.44 7.44 -5.38
N ALA A 119 -35.82 6.71 -4.44
CA ALA A 119 -35.16 7.29 -3.26
C ALA A 119 -33.76 6.68 -3.05
N TYR A 120 -33.01 6.59 -4.16
CA TYR A 120 -31.67 6.03 -4.19
C TYR A 120 -30.71 6.71 -3.19
N LEU A 121 -29.76 5.92 -2.66
CA LEU A 121 -28.75 6.39 -1.71
C LEU A 121 -27.39 6.54 -2.40
N ARG A 122 -26.72 7.68 -2.16
CA ARG A 122 -25.32 7.91 -2.52
C ARG A 122 -24.52 8.37 -1.30
N VAL A 123 -23.26 7.93 -1.18
CA VAL A 123 -22.34 8.28 -0.10
C VAL A 123 -21.02 8.77 -0.68
N PHE A 124 -20.71 10.04 -0.44
CA PHE A 124 -19.50 10.73 -0.88
C PHE A 124 -18.58 10.96 0.32
N VAL A 125 -17.25 10.85 0.13
CA VAL A 125 -16.29 11.01 1.24
C VAL A 125 -15.24 12.08 0.95
N LEU A 126 -15.04 12.99 1.91
CA LEU A 126 -13.96 13.97 1.94
C LEU A 126 -12.98 13.57 3.05
N GLY A 127 -11.88 12.90 2.68
CA GLY A 127 -10.80 12.59 3.62
C GLY A 127 -9.90 13.81 3.82
N ILE A 128 -9.67 14.21 5.08
CA ILE A 128 -9.00 15.47 5.44
C ILE A 128 -7.66 15.18 6.12
N GLY A 129 -6.58 15.75 5.59
CA GLY A 129 -5.23 15.57 6.12
C GLY A 129 -4.61 14.22 5.76
N ASN A 130 -3.42 13.97 6.30
CA ASN A 130 -2.61 12.80 5.94
C ASN A 130 -2.91 11.54 6.77
N SER A 131 -3.82 11.62 7.76
CA SER A 131 -4.23 10.49 8.62
C SER A 131 -5.55 9.83 8.20
N ALA A 132 -6.29 10.46 7.27
CA ALA A 132 -7.53 9.89 6.75
C ALA A 132 -7.22 8.64 5.91
N SER A 133 -7.77 7.48 6.28
CA SER A 133 -7.53 6.22 5.58
C SER A 133 -8.10 6.27 4.16
N THR A 134 -7.22 6.22 3.15
CA THR A 134 -7.61 6.20 1.73
C THR A 134 -8.45 4.98 1.40
N ALA A 135 -8.07 3.79 1.91
CA ALA A 135 -8.82 2.55 1.73
C ALA A 135 -10.25 2.67 2.26
N MET A 136 -10.43 3.24 3.45
CA MET A 136 -11.76 3.49 4.03
C MET A 136 -12.56 4.49 3.18
N CYS A 137 -11.97 5.64 2.85
CA CYS A 137 -12.69 6.73 2.16
C CYS A 137 -13.06 6.36 0.71
N GLU A 138 -12.17 5.69 -0.01
CA GLU A 138 -12.43 5.17 -1.35
C GLU A 138 -13.40 3.98 -1.31
N GLY A 139 -13.24 3.06 -0.36
CA GLY A 139 -14.12 1.90 -0.18
C GLY A 139 -15.58 2.29 0.09
N ILE A 140 -15.83 3.14 1.08
CA ILE A 140 -17.16 3.70 1.38
C ILE A 140 -17.77 4.34 0.12
N SER A 141 -16.99 5.11 -0.63
CA SER A 141 -17.47 5.76 -1.86
C SER A 141 -17.78 4.78 -3.00
N ARG A 142 -17.05 3.66 -3.06
CA ARG A 142 -17.16 2.59 -4.08
C ARG A 142 -18.42 1.75 -3.88
N VAL A 143 -18.68 1.30 -2.65
CA VAL A 143 -19.95 0.60 -2.32
C VAL A 143 -21.13 1.57 -2.23
N GLY A 144 -20.88 2.83 -1.87
CA GLY A 144 -21.86 3.89 -1.68
C GLY A 144 -22.33 4.62 -2.92
N ASN A 145 -22.05 4.15 -4.15
CA ASN A 145 -22.43 4.81 -5.41
C ASN A 145 -22.03 6.30 -5.50
N GLY A 146 -20.92 6.70 -4.86
CA GLY A 146 -20.52 8.10 -4.71
C GLY A 146 -19.13 8.40 -5.29
N THR A 147 -18.35 9.24 -4.60
CA THR A 147 -16.97 9.58 -4.97
C THR A 147 -16.19 10.06 -3.75
N CYS A 148 -14.93 9.61 -3.64
CA CYS A 148 -13.97 10.02 -2.63
C CYS A 148 -13.10 11.18 -3.15
N MET A 149 -12.77 12.15 -2.30
CA MET A 149 -11.66 13.09 -2.54
C MET A 149 -10.83 13.31 -1.27
N MET A 150 -9.50 13.27 -1.42
CA MET A 150 -8.55 13.47 -0.31
C MET A 150 -7.96 14.88 -0.36
N VAL A 151 -8.03 15.61 0.76
CA VAL A 151 -7.46 16.96 0.98
C VAL A 151 -6.14 16.84 1.75
N GLY A 152 -5.06 17.40 1.22
CA GLY A 152 -3.77 17.42 1.91
C GLY A 152 -3.79 18.31 3.16
N GLU A 153 -2.95 18.02 4.15
CA GLU A 153 -2.91 18.75 5.43
C GLU A 153 -2.49 20.23 5.31
N GLN A 154 -1.71 20.55 4.28
CA GLN A 154 -1.34 21.93 3.89
C GLN A 154 -2.16 22.47 2.71
N GLU A 155 -3.16 21.72 2.22
CA GLU A 155 -3.99 22.12 1.08
C GLU A 155 -5.04 23.13 1.54
N MET A 156 -4.78 24.42 1.37
CA MET A 156 -5.71 25.48 1.80
C MET A 156 -6.92 25.64 0.86
N ASN A 157 -6.76 25.37 -0.44
CA ASN A 157 -7.80 25.55 -1.46
C ASN A 157 -8.27 24.20 -2.04
N PHE A 158 -9.27 23.62 -1.39
CA PHE A 158 -9.97 22.39 -1.82
C PHE A 158 -11.41 22.65 -2.27
N THR A 159 -11.83 23.91 -2.41
CA THR A 159 -13.20 24.29 -2.86
C THR A 159 -13.55 23.65 -4.21
N GLY A 160 -12.60 23.54 -5.13
CA GLY A 160 -12.78 22.85 -6.42
C GLY A 160 -12.98 21.33 -6.32
N LYS A 161 -12.58 20.69 -5.20
CA LYS A 161 -12.90 19.28 -4.91
C LYS A 161 -14.33 19.16 -4.41
N ILE A 162 -14.70 19.99 -3.42
CA ILE A 162 -16.06 20.06 -2.87
C ILE A 162 -17.09 20.34 -3.99
N ALA A 163 -16.84 21.34 -4.83
CA ALA A 163 -17.72 21.67 -5.96
C ALA A 163 -17.91 20.51 -6.96
N ARG A 164 -16.88 19.66 -7.16
CA ARG A 164 -16.98 18.47 -8.01
C ARG A 164 -17.77 17.34 -7.33
N MET A 165 -17.60 17.13 -6.02
CA MET A 165 -18.42 16.19 -5.25
C MET A 165 -19.89 16.61 -5.23
N LEU A 166 -20.17 17.89 -4.96
CA LEU A 166 -21.52 18.45 -5.00
C LEU A 166 -22.15 18.32 -6.39
N LYS A 167 -21.41 18.63 -7.46
CA LYS A 167 -21.91 18.47 -8.83
C LYS A 167 -22.28 17.02 -9.14
N ALA A 168 -21.49 16.04 -8.69
CA ALA A 168 -21.84 14.63 -8.81
C ALA A 168 -23.11 14.28 -8.00
N ALA A 169 -23.19 14.73 -6.74
CA ALA A 169 -24.32 14.50 -5.84
C ALA A 169 -25.64 15.18 -6.28
N CYS A 170 -25.56 16.26 -7.05
CA CYS A 170 -26.71 16.98 -7.63
C CYS A 170 -27.01 16.55 -9.08
N SER A 171 -26.23 15.64 -9.67
CA SER A 171 -26.52 15.09 -11.00
C SER A 171 -27.42 13.86 -10.89
N PRO A 172 -28.32 13.61 -11.87
CA PRO A 172 -29.03 12.34 -11.95
C PRO A 172 -28.05 11.18 -12.10
N MET A 173 -28.44 9.98 -11.65
CA MET A 173 -27.59 8.80 -11.71
C MET A 173 -27.82 8.04 -13.03
N ILE A 174 -26.76 7.82 -13.80
CA ILE A 174 -26.80 6.82 -14.89
C ILE A 174 -26.74 5.43 -14.24
N THR A 175 -27.66 4.56 -14.64
CA THR A 175 -27.83 3.18 -14.15
C THR A 175 -27.57 2.16 -15.27
N ASN A 176 -27.51 0.88 -14.90
CA ASN A 176 -27.23 -0.25 -15.79
C ASN A 176 -26.12 0.02 -16.84
N ILE A 177 -24.95 0.41 -16.34
CA ILE A 177 -23.80 0.81 -17.16
C ILE A 177 -23.03 -0.45 -17.60
N GLU A 178 -22.97 -0.69 -18.89
CA GLU A 178 -22.35 -1.88 -19.49
C GLU A 178 -21.35 -1.47 -20.59
N VAL A 179 -20.39 -2.36 -20.88
CA VAL A 179 -19.38 -2.15 -21.92
C VAL A 179 -19.37 -3.35 -22.86
N ASP A 180 -19.80 -3.11 -24.10
CA ASP A 180 -19.55 -3.98 -25.23
C ASP A 180 -18.10 -3.75 -25.72
N TRP A 181 -17.25 -4.76 -25.52
CA TRP A 181 -15.86 -4.75 -25.92
C TRP A 181 -15.64 -5.14 -27.40
N GLY A 182 -16.70 -5.43 -28.16
CA GLY A 182 -16.59 -5.87 -29.56
C GLY A 182 -15.97 -7.26 -29.73
N VAL A 183 -15.94 -8.06 -28.67
CA VAL A 183 -15.58 -9.48 -28.69
C VAL A 183 -16.90 -10.27 -28.79
N PRO A 184 -17.03 -11.25 -29.70
CA PRO A 184 -18.21 -12.09 -29.76
C PRO A 184 -18.49 -12.75 -28.41
N SER A 185 -19.73 -12.67 -27.94
CA SER A 185 -20.20 -13.47 -26.83
C SER A 185 -20.17 -14.94 -27.24
N VAL A 186 -19.16 -15.68 -26.78
CA VAL A 186 -19.12 -17.13 -26.89
C VAL A 186 -20.19 -17.69 -25.95
N GLU A 187 -21.42 -17.78 -26.44
CA GLU A 187 -22.37 -18.78 -25.94
C GLU A 187 -21.72 -20.16 -26.09
N ALA A 188 -22.03 -21.09 -25.19
CA ALA A 188 -21.26 -22.32 -24.99
C ALA A 188 -21.56 -23.41 -26.07
N ASP A 189 -21.56 -23.02 -27.33
CA ASP A 189 -21.66 -23.93 -28.47
C ASP A 189 -20.37 -24.74 -28.62
N ALA A 190 -20.47 -26.04 -28.32
CA ALA A 190 -19.39 -27.00 -28.50
C ALA A 190 -19.18 -27.29 -30.00
N ALA A 191 -18.35 -26.46 -30.65
CA ALA A 191 -18.00 -26.59 -32.07
C ALA A 191 -16.48 -26.59 -32.27
N THR A 192 -15.90 -27.79 -32.14
CA THR A 192 -14.69 -28.28 -32.85
C THR A 192 -13.79 -27.25 -33.57
N ASP A 193 -12.67 -26.90 -32.93
CA ASP A 193 -11.39 -26.76 -33.63
C ASP A 193 -10.49 -27.89 -33.10
N GLU A 194 -9.99 -28.74 -33.99
CA GLU A 194 -9.16 -29.91 -33.67
C GLU A 194 -7.68 -29.50 -33.59
N ASP A 195 -7.04 -29.61 -32.42
CA ASP A 195 -5.58 -29.88 -32.28
C ASP A 195 -5.13 -30.06 -30.80
N ASP A 196 -5.75 -29.40 -29.82
CA ASP A 196 -5.40 -29.52 -28.38
C ASP A 196 -6.21 -30.61 -27.62
N ALA A 197 -6.33 -31.80 -28.21
CA ALA A 197 -7.09 -32.93 -27.65
C ALA A 197 -6.33 -33.66 -26.53
N PHE A 198 -6.29 -33.08 -25.32
CA PHE A 198 -5.63 -33.70 -24.17
C PHE A 198 -6.41 -34.94 -23.67
N VAL A 199 -5.74 -36.10 -23.67
CA VAL A 199 -6.37 -37.39 -23.34
C VAL A 199 -6.63 -37.51 -21.84
N ILE A 200 -7.90 -37.69 -21.45
CA ILE A 200 -8.26 -38.15 -20.11
C ILE A 200 -8.03 -39.66 -20.07
N VAL A 201 -6.88 -40.08 -19.51
CA VAL A 201 -6.70 -41.45 -19.01
C VAL A 201 -7.15 -41.48 -17.56
N SER A 202 -8.41 -41.83 -17.34
CA SER A 202 -8.87 -42.28 -16.01
C SER A 202 -8.48 -43.75 -15.86
N GLU A 203 -7.46 -44.04 -15.06
CA GLU A 203 -7.17 -45.41 -14.65
C GLU A 203 -8.28 -45.90 -13.72
N GLU A 204 -9.08 -46.88 -14.18
CA GLU A 204 -10.13 -47.52 -13.40
C GLU A 204 -9.53 -48.53 -12.41
N GLU A 205 -8.96 -48.05 -11.30
CA GLU A 205 -8.63 -48.93 -10.16
C GLU A 205 -9.90 -49.32 -9.38
N ASP A 206 -10.44 -50.48 -9.77
CA ASP A 206 -11.38 -51.36 -9.08
C ASP A 206 -12.39 -50.74 -8.08
N LEU A 207 -13.66 -50.60 -8.52
CA LEU A 207 -14.83 -50.33 -7.68
C LEU A 207 -15.26 -51.54 -6.81
N ARG A 208 -14.30 -52.18 -6.13
CA ARG A 208 -14.48 -53.38 -5.28
C ARG A 208 -13.56 -53.35 -4.06
N ASP A 209 -13.92 -52.52 -3.08
CA ASP A 209 -13.78 -52.76 -1.62
C ASP A 209 -14.07 -51.46 -0.82
N VAL A 210 -15.27 -50.89 -0.98
CA VAL A 210 -15.75 -49.73 -0.18
C VAL A 210 -17.08 -50.05 0.52
N GLU A 211 -17.12 -51.19 1.21
CA GLU A 211 -18.06 -51.42 2.31
C GLU A 211 -17.36 -51.12 3.66
N GLU A 212 -18.11 -50.52 4.59
CA GLU A 212 -17.76 -50.29 6.00
C GLU A 212 -16.42 -49.59 6.35
N LYS A 213 -16.35 -48.27 6.16
CA LYS A 213 -15.62 -47.31 7.05
C LYS A 213 -16.14 -45.88 6.82
N GLY A 214 -16.69 -45.19 7.82
CA GLY A 214 -17.15 -45.65 9.12
C GLY A 214 -18.04 -44.58 9.76
N LYS A 215 -19.10 -44.97 10.46
CA LYS A 215 -19.86 -44.02 11.30
C LYS A 215 -18.94 -43.57 12.43
N GLY A 216 -18.83 -42.25 12.65
CA GLY A 216 -18.12 -41.73 13.82
C GLY A 216 -18.70 -42.34 15.09
N LYS A 217 -17.84 -42.85 15.99
CA LYS A 217 -18.27 -43.31 17.30
C LYS A 217 -18.98 -42.15 18.02
N GLU A 218 -20.09 -42.44 18.69
CA GLU A 218 -20.61 -41.53 19.71
C GLU A 218 -19.57 -41.40 20.82
N LEU A 219 -18.93 -40.24 20.89
CA LEU A 219 -17.94 -39.90 21.91
C LEU A 219 -18.66 -39.66 23.23
N SER A 220 -18.77 -40.70 24.05
CA SER A 220 -19.27 -40.59 25.42
C SER A 220 -18.34 -39.70 26.24
N LEU A 221 -18.91 -38.66 26.85
CA LEU A 221 -18.20 -37.71 27.72
C LEU A 221 -17.75 -38.32 29.07
N PHE A 222 -17.94 -39.64 29.24
CA PHE A 222 -17.64 -40.42 30.44
C PHE A 222 -16.82 -41.69 30.12
N ASP A 223 -16.19 -41.79 28.94
CA ASP A 223 -15.30 -42.90 28.60
C ASP A 223 -13.89 -42.66 29.20
N GLU A 224 -13.65 -43.22 30.39
CA GLU A 224 -12.37 -43.13 31.11
C GLU A 224 -11.19 -43.83 30.39
N THR A 225 -11.42 -44.49 29.24
CA THR A 225 -10.35 -45.15 28.45
C THR A 225 -9.70 -44.24 27.41
N LEU A 226 -10.25 -43.05 27.16
CA LEU A 226 -9.71 -42.06 26.22
C LEU A 226 -8.79 -41.06 26.94
N ASP A 227 -7.47 -41.27 26.86
CA ASP A 227 -6.48 -40.28 27.30
C ASP A 227 -6.51 -39.03 26.39
N PRO A 228 -6.90 -37.84 26.89
CA PRO A 228 -6.99 -36.63 26.08
C PRO A 228 -5.65 -36.14 25.51
N LEU A 229 -4.52 -36.66 26.03
CA LEU A 229 -3.18 -36.33 25.56
C LEU A 229 -2.67 -37.29 24.47
N GLN A 230 -3.42 -38.37 24.17
CA GLN A 230 -3.16 -39.31 23.08
C GLN A 230 -4.08 -39.09 21.86
N MET A 231 -4.55 -37.84 21.66
CA MET A 231 -5.14 -37.46 20.36
C MET A 231 -4.08 -37.59 19.27
N ASP A 232 -4.33 -38.50 18.32
CA ASP A 232 -3.43 -38.82 17.22
C ASP A 232 -3.20 -37.57 16.36
N MET A 233 -2.02 -36.95 16.48
CA MET A 233 -1.68 -35.67 15.82
C MET A 233 -1.35 -35.86 14.32
N GLN A 234 -2.09 -36.73 13.64
CA GLN A 234 -2.09 -36.76 12.18
C GLN A 234 -2.69 -35.43 11.70
N PRO A 235 -1.93 -34.60 10.95
CA PRO A 235 -2.48 -33.36 10.44
C PRO A 235 -3.67 -33.70 9.53
N ALA A 236 -4.77 -32.94 9.68
CA ALA A 236 -5.98 -33.15 8.89
C ALA A 236 -5.61 -33.24 7.38
N PRO A 237 -6.16 -34.21 6.63
CA PRO A 237 -5.77 -34.45 5.25
C PRO A 237 -5.92 -33.15 4.44
N PRO A 238 -4.95 -32.81 3.57
CA PRO A 238 -4.94 -31.52 2.88
C PRO A 238 -6.23 -31.37 2.06
N PRO A 239 -6.96 -30.26 2.21
CA PRO A 239 -8.28 -30.12 1.60
C PRO A 239 -8.17 -30.14 0.07
N PRO A 240 -9.12 -30.78 -0.65
CA PRO A 240 -8.96 -31.19 -2.05
C PRO A 240 -8.65 -30.01 -2.98
N GLU A 241 -7.71 -30.20 -3.90
CA GLU A 241 -7.15 -29.11 -4.70
C GLU A 241 -8.20 -28.40 -5.59
N VAL A 242 -8.12 -27.08 -5.65
CA VAL A 242 -9.11 -26.25 -6.36
C VAL A 242 -8.70 -26.05 -7.81
N VAL A 243 -9.27 -26.86 -8.70
CA VAL A 243 -9.15 -26.67 -10.15
C VAL A 243 -9.98 -25.44 -10.57
N LEU A 244 -9.33 -24.47 -11.19
CA LEU A 244 -9.98 -23.26 -11.71
C LEU A 244 -10.36 -23.44 -13.19
N PRO A 245 -11.54 -22.97 -13.63
CA PRO A 245 -11.87 -22.93 -15.06
C PRO A 245 -10.88 -22.03 -15.83
N PRO A 246 -10.76 -22.17 -17.17
CA PRO A 246 -9.98 -21.24 -17.98
C PRO A 246 -10.42 -19.79 -17.75
N PHE A 247 -9.54 -18.84 -18.05
CA PHE A 247 -9.93 -17.43 -18.02
C PHE A 247 -11.08 -17.18 -19.02
N PRO A 248 -12.07 -16.31 -18.70
CA PRO A 248 -13.15 -15.99 -19.63
C PRO A 248 -12.68 -15.05 -20.75
N PRO A 249 -13.42 -14.98 -21.88
CA PRO A 249 -13.05 -14.16 -23.05
C PRO A 249 -12.87 -12.68 -22.75
N VAL A 250 -13.58 -12.16 -21.74
CA VAL A 250 -13.46 -10.78 -21.25
C VAL A 250 -13.31 -10.81 -19.72
N GLN A 251 -12.17 -10.33 -19.22
CA GLN A 251 -11.93 -10.12 -17.80
C GLN A 251 -11.94 -8.61 -17.51
N GLN A 252 -13.04 -8.07 -16.98
CA GLN A 252 -13.22 -6.63 -16.75
C GLN A 252 -13.02 -6.23 -15.29
N SER A 253 -12.47 -5.04 -15.05
CA SER A 253 -12.58 -4.29 -13.79
C SER A 253 -12.89 -2.80 -14.04
N PRO A 254 -13.88 -2.16 -13.38
CA PRO A 254 -14.78 -2.72 -12.37
C PRO A 254 -15.67 -3.85 -12.90
N PHE A 255 -15.80 -4.94 -12.14
CA PHE A 255 -16.68 -6.06 -12.50
C PHE A 255 -18.14 -5.61 -12.73
N LYS A 256 -18.64 -4.69 -11.89
CA LYS A 256 -19.91 -3.98 -12.12
C LYS A 256 -19.70 -2.47 -12.04
N ILE A 257 -19.98 -1.76 -13.14
CA ILE A 257 -19.81 -0.31 -13.21
C ILE A 257 -21.03 0.36 -12.56
N ARG A 258 -20.84 0.87 -11.33
CA ARG A 258 -21.95 1.34 -10.48
C ARG A 258 -22.46 2.74 -10.84
N THR A 259 -21.57 3.68 -11.17
CA THR A 259 -21.93 5.07 -11.47
C THR A 259 -20.98 5.74 -12.47
N LEU A 260 -21.54 6.67 -13.24
CA LEU A 260 -20.80 7.67 -14.03
C LEU A 260 -21.16 9.06 -13.51
N ASN A 261 -20.19 9.75 -12.91
CA ASN A 261 -20.41 11.02 -12.21
C ASN A 261 -19.77 12.21 -12.98
N PRO A 262 -20.53 13.26 -13.36
CA PRO A 262 -20.01 14.34 -14.20
C PRO A 262 -18.78 15.06 -13.64
N GLY A 263 -17.69 15.04 -14.43
CA GLY A 263 -16.41 15.66 -14.07
C GLY A 263 -15.46 14.77 -13.26
N ASN A 264 -15.90 13.58 -12.83
CA ASN A 264 -15.02 12.54 -12.28
C ASN A 264 -14.51 11.63 -13.41
N ARG A 265 -13.26 11.17 -13.31
CA ARG A 265 -12.69 10.21 -14.27
C ARG A 265 -12.91 8.79 -13.75
N VAL A 266 -13.67 8.00 -14.49
CA VAL A 266 -13.74 6.54 -14.31
C VAL A 266 -12.66 5.89 -15.15
N HIS A 267 -12.06 4.82 -14.62
CA HIS A 267 -11.17 3.94 -15.35
C HIS A 267 -11.82 2.57 -15.40
N ILE A 268 -11.90 2.00 -16.59
CA ILE A 268 -12.37 0.63 -16.84
C ILE A 268 -11.23 -0.06 -17.58
N TYR A 269 -10.87 -1.24 -17.12
CA TYR A 269 -9.82 -2.09 -17.69
C TYR A 269 -10.45 -3.40 -18.12
N ALA A 270 -9.97 -3.97 -19.23
CA ALA A 270 -10.27 -5.34 -19.58
C ALA A 270 -9.02 -6.06 -20.09
N ILE A 271 -8.99 -7.37 -19.89
CA ILE A 271 -8.09 -8.29 -20.57
C ILE A 271 -8.97 -9.16 -21.46
N LEU A 272 -8.72 -9.11 -22.77
CA LEU A 272 -9.51 -9.80 -23.79
C LEU A 272 -8.74 -11.03 -24.29
N GLN A 273 -9.39 -12.18 -24.41
CA GLN A 273 -8.84 -13.33 -25.12
C GLN A 273 -9.23 -13.24 -26.60
N GLY A 274 -8.27 -12.94 -27.46
CA GLY A 274 -8.49 -12.89 -28.90
C GLY A 274 -7.24 -12.44 -29.65
N LYS A 275 -7.08 -12.91 -30.89
CA LYS A 275 -5.99 -12.49 -31.78
C LYS A 275 -6.26 -11.13 -32.44
N THR A 276 -7.46 -10.58 -32.29
CA THR A 276 -7.95 -9.36 -32.96
C THR A 276 -8.33 -8.28 -31.95
N VAL A 277 -7.79 -7.08 -32.10
CA VAL A 277 -8.14 -5.91 -31.28
C VAL A 277 -9.39 -5.24 -31.88
N PRO A 278 -10.44 -4.94 -31.09
CA PRO A 278 -11.62 -4.22 -31.57
C PRO A 278 -11.27 -2.80 -32.01
N LYS A 279 -11.93 -2.28 -33.06
CA LYS A 279 -11.74 -0.89 -33.53
C LYS A 279 -12.47 0.14 -32.67
N THR A 280 -13.57 -0.28 -32.04
CA THR A 280 -14.48 0.55 -31.25
C THR A 280 -15.04 -0.28 -30.10
N VAL A 281 -15.16 0.33 -28.93
CA VAL A 281 -15.79 -0.22 -27.73
C VAL A 281 -17.04 0.62 -27.42
N THR A 282 -18.17 0.01 -27.10
CA THR A 282 -19.44 0.75 -26.87
C THR A 282 -19.81 0.70 -25.39
N LEU A 283 -19.84 1.87 -24.75
CA LEU A 283 -20.38 2.07 -23.40
C LEU A 283 -21.88 2.37 -23.51
N SER A 284 -22.72 1.65 -22.78
CA SER A 284 -24.17 1.90 -22.66
C SER A 284 -24.55 2.27 -21.22
N GLY A 285 -25.76 2.81 -21.04
CA GLY A 285 -26.36 3.07 -19.72
C GLY A 285 -27.73 3.74 -19.83
N LEU A 286 -28.51 3.69 -18.75
CA LEU A 286 -29.88 4.23 -18.67
C LEU A 286 -29.93 5.52 -17.84
N THR A 287 -30.67 6.52 -18.32
CA THR A 287 -30.98 7.74 -17.56
C THR A 287 -32.14 7.53 -16.56
N GLU A 288 -32.38 8.53 -15.73
CA GLU A 288 -33.53 8.60 -14.82
C GLU A 288 -34.89 8.54 -15.56
N ASP A 289 -34.95 9.13 -16.77
CA ASP A 289 -36.10 9.04 -17.69
C ASP A 289 -36.20 7.69 -18.42
N GLY A 290 -35.39 6.70 -18.07
CA GLY A 290 -35.30 5.39 -18.75
C GLY A 290 -34.72 5.42 -20.17
N SER A 291 -34.26 6.58 -20.65
CA SER A 291 -33.67 6.72 -21.98
C SER A 291 -32.26 6.14 -22.03
N GLU A 292 -31.95 5.38 -23.07
CA GLU A 292 -30.64 4.77 -23.24
C GLU A 292 -29.62 5.78 -23.81
N ILE A 293 -28.46 5.86 -23.18
CA ILE A 293 -27.27 6.55 -23.68
C ILE A 293 -26.30 5.48 -24.22
N LYS A 294 -25.82 5.68 -25.45
CA LYS A 294 -24.72 4.90 -26.05
C LYS A 294 -23.56 5.81 -26.44
N LEU A 295 -22.35 5.39 -26.11
CA LEU A 295 -21.10 6.09 -26.41
C LEU A 295 -20.09 5.10 -27.01
N SER A 296 -19.93 5.13 -28.33
CA SER A 296 -18.87 4.39 -29.02
C SER A 296 -17.54 5.13 -28.89
N VAL A 297 -16.54 4.49 -28.30
CA VAL A 297 -15.18 5.02 -28.10
C VAL A 297 -14.22 4.33 -29.07
N PRO A 298 -13.46 5.06 -29.91
CA PRO A 298 -12.46 4.46 -30.79
C PRO A 298 -11.26 3.96 -29.98
N VAL A 299 -10.79 2.76 -30.30
CA VAL A 299 -9.63 2.14 -29.66
C VAL A 299 -8.34 2.70 -30.27
N THR A 300 -7.37 3.03 -29.42
CA THR A 300 -6.06 3.55 -29.85
C THR A 300 -4.95 2.67 -29.27
N LEU A 301 -4.18 2.00 -30.12
CA LEU A 301 -3.07 1.13 -29.68
C LEU A 301 -2.03 1.93 -28.87
N SER A 302 -1.63 1.38 -27.73
CA SER A 302 -0.62 1.98 -26.87
C SER A 302 0.80 1.66 -27.37
N ASN A 303 1.62 2.70 -27.53
CA ASN A 303 3.06 2.57 -27.79
C ASN A 303 3.90 2.59 -26.49
N LEU A 304 3.37 2.06 -25.38
CA LEU A 304 4.13 1.94 -24.13
C LEU A 304 5.24 0.90 -24.30
N PRO A 305 6.48 1.19 -23.86
CA PRO A 305 7.58 0.25 -23.97
C PRO A 305 7.34 -0.94 -23.04
N ASN A 306 7.26 -2.16 -23.60
CA ASN A 306 7.30 -3.38 -22.80
C ASN A 306 8.75 -3.84 -22.60
N THR A 307 9.06 -4.35 -21.41
CA THR A 307 10.31 -5.08 -21.15
C THR A 307 10.20 -6.50 -21.71
N PRO A 308 11.26 -7.10 -22.28
CA PRO A 308 11.20 -8.44 -22.88
C PRO A 308 10.63 -9.51 -21.93
N ASP A 309 11.02 -9.45 -20.66
CA ASP A 309 10.75 -10.50 -19.65
C ASP A 309 9.68 -10.12 -18.62
N SER A 310 8.80 -9.15 -18.93
CA SER A 310 7.68 -8.83 -18.03
C SER A 310 6.37 -8.51 -18.76
N PRO A 311 5.20 -8.73 -18.11
CA PRO A 311 3.91 -8.58 -18.75
C PRO A 311 3.59 -7.11 -19.05
N PRO A 312 2.89 -6.79 -20.16
CA PRO A 312 2.64 -5.41 -20.56
C PRO A 312 1.97 -4.60 -19.46
N ALA A 313 2.49 -3.41 -19.18
CA ALA A 313 2.09 -2.60 -18.02
C ALA A 313 0.57 -2.34 -17.90
N ILE A 314 -0.15 -2.26 -19.03
CA ILE A 314 -1.62 -2.12 -19.05
C ILE A 314 -2.30 -3.41 -18.52
N HIS A 315 -1.81 -4.58 -18.90
CA HIS A 315 -2.31 -5.87 -18.39
C HIS A 315 -2.02 -6.02 -16.89
N ALA A 316 -0.84 -5.61 -16.42
CA ALA A 316 -0.53 -5.60 -14.98
C ALA A 316 -1.44 -4.62 -14.19
N LEU A 317 -1.78 -3.45 -14.75
CA LEU A 317 -2.75 -2.52 -14.16
C LEU A 317 -4.17 -3.11 -14.14
N ALA A 318 -4.59 -3.77 -15.24
CA ALA A 318 -5.88 -4.43 -15.36
C ALA A 318 -6.01 -5.58 -14.36
N ALA A 319 -5.05 -6.50 -14.33
CA ALA A 319 -5.01 -7.63 -13.41
C ALA A 319 -4.95 -7.19 -11.94
N ARG A 320 -4.21 -6.13 -11.60
CA ARG A 320 -4.23 -5.55 -10.24
C ARG A 320 -5.61 -5.02 -9.85
N LYS A 321 -6.38 -4.52 -10.82
CA LYS A 321 -7.74 -4.02 -10.60
C LYS A 321 -8.78 -5.15 -10.52
N ILE A 322 -8.64 -6.19 -11.33
CA ILE A 322 -9.42 -7.43 -11.22
C ILE A 322 -9.15 -8.13 -9.88
N ILE A 323 -7.89 -8.21 -9.42
CA ILE A 323 -7.55 -8.72 -8.08
C ILE A 323 -8.25 -7.91 -6.99
N GLN A 324 -8.23 -6.57 -7.07
CA GLN A 324 -8.96 -5.73 -6.11
C GLN A 324 -10.47 -5.96 -6.13
N ASP A 325 -11.10 -6.14 -7.29
CA ASP A 325 -12.53 -6.47 -7.35
C ASP A 325 -12.82 -7.87 -6.75
N VAL A 326 -11.92 -8.83 -6.94
CA VAL A 326 -12.01 -10.17 -6.35
C VAL A 326 -11.83 -10.13 -4.82
N GLU A 327 -10.87 -9.34 -4.32
CA GLU A 327 -10.66 -9.06 -2.89
C GLU A 327 -11.87 -8.32 -2.27
N ASP A 328 -12.51 -7.41 -3.01
CA ASP A 328 -13.77 -6.71 -2.65
C ASP A 328 -15.03 -7.61 -2.67
N GLY A 329 -14.92 -8.88 -3.11
CA GLY A 329 -16.07 -9.77 -3.31
C GLY A 329 -17.01 -9.35 -4.44
N GLN A 330 -16.47 -8.73 -5.50
CA GLN A 330 -17.18 -8.27 -6.70
C GLN A 330 -16.71 -9.10 -7.91
N HIS A 331 -17.12 -10.35 -7.98
CA HIS A 331 -16.65 -11.31 -8.99
C HIS A 331 -17.75 -12.29 -9.45
N ALA A 332 -17.57 -12.89 -10.63
CA ALA A 332 -18.42 -13.99 -11.14
C ALA A 332 -18.02 -15.38 -10.62
N ILE A 333 -17.06 -15.50 -9.70
CA ILE A 333 -16.61 -16.79 -9.17
C ILE A 333 -17.77 -17.46 -8.42
N SER A 334 -18.10 -18.68 -8.83
CA SER A 334 -19.05 -19.58 -8.18
C SER A 334 -18.41 -20.94 -7.99
N THR A 335 -18.75 -21.64 -6.91
CA THR A 335 -18.30 -22.99 -6.57
C THR A 335 -19.39 -24.03 -6.88
N ALA A 336 -19.00 -25.30 -7.03
CA ALA A 336 -19.96 -26.40 -7.24
C ALA A 336 -20.87 -26.61 -6.02
N ALA A 337 -20.37 -26.33 -4.81
CA ALA A 337 -21.15 -26.17 -3.59
C ALA A 337 -21.13 -24.67 -3.19
N PRO A 338 -22.20 -23.90 -3.41
CA PRO A 338 -22.23 -22.46 -3.10
C PRO A 338 -22.35 -22.17 -1.60
N ASP A 339 -22.88 -23.11 -0.81
CA ASP A 339 -22.98 -23.00 0.66
C ASP A 339 -21.66 -23.31 1.39
N ASP A 340 -20.65 -23.87 0.68
CA ASP A 340 -19.32 -24.12 1.24
C ASP A 340 -18.45 -22.85 1.20
N THR A 341 -18.42 -22.16 2.33
CA THR A 341 -17.65 -20.93 2.52
C THR A 341 -16.13 -21.14 2.47
N ASP A 342 -15.62 -22.33 2.81
CA ASP A 342 -14.18 -22.62 2.74
C ASP A 342 -13.76 -22.89 1.29
N LEU A 343 -14.51 -23.72 0.56
CA LEU A 343 -14.30 -23.93 -0.87
C LEU A 343 -14.36 -22.61 -1.65
N LEU A 344 -15.30 -21.72 -1.32
CA LEU A 344 -15.37 -20.38 -1.93
C LEU A 344 -14.13 -19.55 -1.60
N ALA A 345 -13.72 -19.46 -0.33
CA ALA A 345 -12.54 -18.70 0.07
C ALA A 345 -11.24 -19.23 -0.57
N ARG A 346 -11.11 -20.56 -0.68
CA ARG A 346 -9.98 -21.24 -1.34
C ARG A 346 -9.99 -21.02 -2.86
N THR A 347 -11.16 -20.97 -3.50
CA THR A 347 -11.32 -20.64 -4.93
C THR A 347 -10.97 -19.19 -5.22
N VAL A 348 -11.43 -18.25 -4.40
CA VAL A 348 -11.06 -16.83 -4.45
C VAL A 348 -9.54 -16.66 -4.31
N LYS A 349 -8.93 -17.31 -3.31
CA LYS A 349 -7.48 -17.32 -3.10
C LYS A 349 -6.73 -17.88 -4.32
N ALA A 350 -7.16 -19.02 -4.86
CA ALA A 350 -6.54 -19.61 -6.05
C ALA A 350 -6.62 -18.67 -7.26
N CYS A 351 -7.76 -17.99 -7.47
CA CYS A 351 -7.94 -17.04 -8.56
C CYS A 351 -7.00 -15.82 -8.44
N ILE A 352 -6.89 -15.24 -7.22
CA ILE A 352 -5.95 -14.15 -6.93
C ILE A 352 -4.51 -14.60 -7.21
N VAL A 353 -4.10 -15.78 -6.70
CA VAL A 353 -2.75 -16.33 -6.91
C VAL A 353 -2.47 -16.59 -8.40
N ARG A 354 -3.46 -17.05 -9.18
CA ARG A 354 -3.32 -17.24 -10.63
C ARG A 354 -3.05 -15.92 -11.34
N LEU A 355 -3.93 -14.93 -11.18
CA LEU A 355 -3.77 -13.59 -11.78
C LEU A 355 -2.44 -12.94 -11.36
N ALA A 356 -2.10 -13.03 -10.07
CA ALA A 356 -0.90 -12.43 -9.52
C ALA A 356 0.40 -13.07 -10.04
N LYS A 357 0.41 -14.40 -10.25
CA LYS A 357 1.54 -15.09 -10.90
C LYS A 357 1.62 -14.74 -12.39
N THR A 358 0.51 -14.83 -13.13
CA THR A 358 0.46 -14.56 -14.58
C THR A 358 0.92 -13.13 -14.94
N TYR A 359 0.60 -12.14 -14.10
CA TYR A 359 0.91 -10.73 -14.37
C TYR A 359 2.01 -10.14 -13.46
N SER A 360 2.74 -10.97 -12.72
CA SER A 360 3.84 -10.56 -11.82
C SER A 360 3.44 -9.44 -10.85
N ILE A 361 2.44 -9.71 -9.99
CA ILE A 361 1.82 -8.74 -9.08
C ILE A 361 1.91 -9.23 -7.62
N SER A 362 2.22 -8.34 -6.69
CA SER A 362 2.02 -8.56 -5.26
C SER A 362 0.57 -8.25 -4.84
N SER A 363 -0.05 -9.17 -4.11
CA SER A 363 -1.47 -9.16 -3.70
C SER A 363 -1.59 -9.55 -2.23
N SER A 364 -2.81 -9.66 -1.68
CA SER A 364 -2.99 -10.22 -0.34
C SER A 364 -2.51 -11.68 -0.21
N GLN A 365 -2.32 -12.39 -1.33
CA GLN A 365 -1.94 -13.81 -1.40
C GLN A 365 -0.57 -14.05 -2.04
N THR A 366 0.14 -13.01 -2.51
CA THR A 366 1.42 -13.14 -3.22
C THR A 366 2.42 -12.06 -2.84
N SER A 367 3.64 -12.50 -2.51
CA SER A 367 4.79 -11.64 -2.21
C SER A 367 5.94 -11.95 -3.15
N PHE A 368 6.77 -10.94 -3.44
CA PHE A 368 8.10 -11.17 -4.00
C PHE A 368 9.07 -11.53 -2.87
N VAL A 369 9.99 -12.45 -3.14
CA VAL A 369 11.08 -12.83 -2.26
C VAL A 369 12.35 -12.80 -3.08
N ALA A 370 13.30 -11.95 -2.69
CA ALA A 370 14.64 -12.01 -3.24
C ALA A 370 15.37 -13.23 -2.65
N VAL A 371 16.06 -13.97 -3.51
CA VAL A 371 16.94 -15.07 -3.12
C VAL A 371 18.33 -14.68 -3.58
N ASP A 372 19.29 -14.66 -2.66
CA ASP A 372 20.68 -14.41 -3.02
C ASP A 372 21.18 -15.58 -3.86
N ILE A 373 21.78 -15.29 -5.02
CA ILE A 373 22.23 -16.33 -5.95
C ILE A 373 23.68 -16.60 -5.62
N ASP A 374 23.94 -17.74 -4.95
CA ASP A 374 25.28 -18.20 -4.62
C ASP A 374 26.16 -18.17 -5.89
N TYR A 375 27.09 -17.21 -5.94
CA TYR A 375 28.04 -17.11 -7.03
C TYR A 375 28.93 -18.36 -7.02
N PRO A 376 29.07 -19.07 -8.15
CA PRO A 376 29.93 -20.24 -8.21
C PRO A 376 31.36 -19.85 -7.86
N THR A 377 31.94 -20.56 -6.89
CA THR A 377 33.33 -20.37 -6.48
C THR A 377 34.26 -20.79 -7.60
N VAL A 378 34.69 -19.83 -8.41
CA VAL A 378 35.90 -19.98 -9.22
C VAL A 378 37.08 -20.14 -8.27
N ASP A 379 37.81 -21.24 -8.43
CA ASP A 379 39.04 -21.53 -7.69
C ASP A 379 40.16 -20.57 -8.13
N VAL A 380 40.13 -19.36 -7.56
CA VAL A 380 41.18 -18.36 -7.69
C VAL A 380 42.14 -18.56 -6.51
N ASP A 381 43.39 -18.91 -6.80
CA ASP A 381 44.47 -19.07 -5.81
C ASP A 381 44.76 -17.74 -5.09
N TYR A 382 44.08 -17.49 -3.97
CA TYR A 382 44.33 -16.35 -3.09
C TYR A 382 45.43 -16.68 -2.07
N PRO A 383 46.30 -15.71 -1.72
CA PRO A 383 47.41 -15.93 -0.80
C PRO A 383 46.91 -16.38 0.59
N THR A 384 47.52 -17.45 1.11
CA THR A 384 47.09 -18.15 2.32
C THR A 384 47.20 -17.28 3.59
N VAL A 385 46.06 -16.71 4.01
CA VAL A 385 45.94 -15.92 5.25
C VAL A 385 45.87 -16.81 6.50
N ASP A 386 47.00 -16.90 7.22
CA ASP A 386 47.20 -17.47 8.57
C ASP A 386 46.30 -18.66 8.95
N ALA A 387 46.75 -19.88 8.63
CA ALA A 387 46.09 -21.15 8.97
C ALA A 387 46.09 -21.51 10.47
N HIS A 388 46.26 -20.53 11.37
CA HIS A 388 46.37 -20.70 12.84
C HIS A 388 45.38 -19.81 13.62
N LEU A 389 44.20 -19.57 13.05
CA LEU A 389 43.05 -19.06 13.79
C LEU A 389 42.57 -20.11 14.82
N PRO A 390 42.52 -19.80 16.14
CA PRO A 390 42.02 -20.73 17.14
C PRO A 390 40.54 -21.04 16.90
N THR A 391 40.22 -22.32 16.70
CA THR A 391 38.86 -22.83 16.50
C THR A 391 38.03 -22.82 17.78
N ASP A 392 38.66 -22.92 18.95
CA ASP A 392 38.00 -22.79 20.23
C ASP A 392 37.78 -21.33 20.63
N ALA A 393 36.50 -20.95 20.77
CA ALA A 393 36.09 -19.65 21.28
C ALA A 393 36.42 -19.52 22.79
N PRO A 394 37.36 -18.63 23.20
CA PRO A 394 37.77 -18.57 24.60
C PRO A 394 36.64 -18.04 25.49
N LEU A 395 36.36 -18.72 26.60
CA LEU A 395 35.28 -18.32 27.52
C LEU A 395 35.55 -16.95 28.17
N ASN A 396 34.48 -16.26 28.57
CA ASN A 396 34.51 -15.11 29.45
C ASN A 396 34.76 -15.52 30.91
N ALA A 397 35.08 -14.55 31.76
CA ALA A 397 35.26 -14.78 33.21
C ALA A 397 33.97 -15.16 33.97
N ASP A 398 32.81 -15.18 33.29
CA ASP A 398 31.52 -15.71 33.79
C ASP A 398 31.16 -17.07 33.18
N GLY A 399 32.11 -17.75 32.52
CA GLY A 399 31.90 -19.02 31.84
C GLY A 399 31.19 -18.94 30.49
N SER A 400 30.60 -17.80 30.12
CA SER A 400 29.89 -17.65 28.84
C SER A 400 30.88 -17.64 27.65
N PRO A 401 30.55 -18.23 26.50
CA PRO A 401 31.46 -18.24 25.36
C PRO A 401 31.57 -16.84 24.72
N LYS A 402 32.79 -16.45 24.33
CA LYS A 402 33.01 -15.21 23.57
C LYS A 402 32.57 -15.38 22.13
N ARG A 403 31.96 -14.32 21.58
CA ARG A 403 31.52 -14.23 20.18
C ARG A 403 32.63 -14.63 19.20
N PRO A 404 32.30 -15.29 18.07
CA PRO A 404 33.24 -15.47 16.97
C PRO A 404 33.65 -14.12 16.38
N MET A 405 34.83 -14.07 15.76
CA MET A 405 35.34 -12.86 15.11
C MET A 405 34.64 -12.64 13.77
N ASN A 406 34.20 -11.40 13.50
CA ASN A 406 33.71 -11.04 12.17
C ASN A 406 34.87 -10.73 11.21
N ALA A 407 34.59 -10.64 9.91
CA ALA A 407 35.59 -10.47 8.85
C ALA A 407 36.59 -9.33 9.13
N PHE A 408 36.08 -8.15 9.54
CA PHE A 408 36.92 -7.01 9.92
C PHE A 408 37.84 -7.30 11.10
N MET A 409 37.37 -8.03 12.13
CA MET A 409 38.19 -8.38 13.30
C MET A 409 39.25 -9.45 13.00
N ILE A 410 39.03 -10.29 11.97
CA ILE A 410 40.05 -11.22 11.46
C ILE A 410 41.14 -10.44 10.72
N PHE A 411 40.77 -9.60 9.73
CA PHE A 411 41.70 -8.69 9.05
C PHE A 411 42.47 -7.79 10.03
N ALA A 412 41.77 -7.15 10.97
CA ALA A 412 42.39 -6.28 11.96
C ALA A 412 43.24 -7.04 13.00
N ARG A 413 43.23 -8.38 13.04
CA ARG A 413 44.14 -9.17 13.88
C ARG A 413 45.51 -9.34 13.22
N SER A 414 45.58 -9.60 11.91
CA SER A 414 46.86 -9.74 11.19
C SER A 414 47.49 -8.40 10.80
N ARG A 415 46.68 -7.40 10.44
CA ARG A 415 47.18 -6.10 9.96
C ARG A 415 47.54 -5.11 11.09
N ARG A 416 46.90 -5.19 12.26
CA ARG A 416 47.16 -4.27 13.40
C ARG A 416 48.61 -4.26 13.91
N PRO A 417 49.32 -5.40 14.06
CA PRO A 417 50.72 -5.40 14.46
C PRO A 417 51.60 -4.60 13.50
N GLN A 418 51.36 -4.73 12.19
CA GLN A 418 52.11 -4.02 11.15
C GLN A 418 51.85 -2.50 11.23
N VAL A 419 50.58 -2.08 11.17
CA VAL A 419 50.21 -0.66 11.27
C VAL A 419 50.68 -0.03 12.60
N SER A 420 50.72 -0.79 13.70
CA SER A 420 51.25 -0.33 14.98
C SER A 420 52.78 -0.26 15.05
N ALA A 421 53.50 -1.07 14.27
CA ALA A 421 54.96 -1.00 14.14
C ALA A 421 55.40 0.11 13.17
N GLU A 422 54.57 0.40 12.17
CA GLU A 422 54.68 1.57 11.28
C GLU A 422 54.40 2.89 12.03
N ASN A 423 53.47 2.89 13.00
CA ASN A 423 52.95 4.10 13.66
C ASN A 423 53.12 4.06 15.20
N GLN A 424 54.35 3.86 15.67
CA GLN A 424 54.67 3.54 17.08
C GLN A 424 54.27 4.60 18.12
N SER A 425 54.07 5.86 17.69
CA SER A 425 53.62 6.97 18.54
C SER A 425 52.09 7.11 18.63
N MET A 426 51.32 6.39 17.82
CA MET A 426 49.86 6.54 17.74
C MET A 426 49.13 5.71 18.80
N ARG A 427 48.10 6.31 19.39
CA ARG A 427 47.22 5.61 20.33
C ARG A 427 46.42 4.53 19.61
N THR A 428 46.14 3.42 20.28
CA THR A 428 45.42 2.25 19.72
C THR A 428 44.04 2.60 19.09
N GLY A 429 43.40 3.66 19.56
CA GLY A 429 42.15 4.17 18.99
C GLY A 429 42.32 4.77 17.59
N ASP A 430 43.48 5.33 17.28
CA ASP A 430 43.79 5.96 15.99
C ASP A 430 44.34 4.94 14.99
N VAL A 431 45.17 3.99 15.45
CA VAL A 431 45.50 2.76 14.70
C VAL A 431 44.22 2.03 14.27
N SER A 432 43.18 2.03 15.10
CA SER A 432 41.88 1.44 14.76
C SER A 432 41.11 2.23 13.69
N LYS A 433 41.33 3.55 13.55
CA LYS A 433 40.76 4.36 12.45
C LYS A 433 41.42 4.02 11.12
N ILE A 434 42.75 3.90 11.09
CA ILE A 434 43.53 3.53 9.90
C ILE A 434 43.05 2.18 9.34
N LEU A 435 43.00 1.15 10.19
CA LEU A 435 42.46 -0.18 9.83
C LEU A 435 41.01 -0.11 9.31
N SER A 436 40.19 0.77 9.88
CA SER A 436 38.78 0.99 9.46
C SER A 436 38.64 1.75 8.14
N GLN A 437 39.69 2.44 7.68
CA GLN A 437 39.76 3.06 6.36
C GLN A 437 40.32 2.05 5.34
N GLU A 438 41.40 1.36 5.68
CA GLU A 438 42.04 0.31 4.87
C GLU A 438 41.05 -0.81 4.49
N TRP A 439 40.21 -1.25 5.44
CA TRP A 439 39.12 -2.20 5.18
C TRP A 439 38.03 -1.68 4.22
N LYS A 440 37.80 -0.36 4.16
CA LYS A 440 36.82 0.25 3.25
C LYS A 440 37.38 0.42 1.83
N THR A 441 38.69 0.64 1.69
CA THR A 441 39.39 0.78 0.41
C THR A 441 39.83 -0.55 -0.20
N MET A 442 39.96 -1.61 0.62
CA MET A 442 40.22 -2.99 0.18
C MET A 442 39.22 -3.47 -0.88
N SER A 443 39.67 -4.29 -1.85
CA SER A 443 38.79 -4.79 -2.90
C SER A 443 37.67 -5.71 -2.33
N PRO A 444 36.56 -5.94 -3.07
CA PRO A 444 35.55 -6.90 -2.62
C PRO A 444 36.10 -8.33 -2.58
N ALA A 445 37.05 -8.67 -3.45
CA ALA A 445 37.68 -10.00 -3.52
C ALA A 445 38.52 -10.30 -2.26
N ASP A 446 39.42 -9.40 -1.86
CA ASP A 446 40.24 -9.59 -0.66
C ASP A 446 39.36 -9.67 0.61
N ARG A 447 38.27 -8.89 0.64
CA ARG A 447 37.26 -8.95 1.71
C ARG A 447 36.46 -10.26 1.73
N GLN A 448 36.35 -10.97 0.60
CA GLN A 448 35.61 -12.23 0.49
C GLN A 448 36.30 -13.34 1.30
N ALA A 449 37.63 -13.43 1.26
CA ALA A 449 38.39 -14.42 2.04
C ALA A 449 38.15 -14.28 3.55
N TYR A 450 38.25 -13.06 4.09
CA TYR A 450 37.94 -12.78 5.50
C TYR A 450 36.45 -13.00 5.85
N THR A 451 35.55 -12.86 4.88
CA THR A 451 34.11 -13.09 5.05
C THR A 451 33.79 -14.58 5.10
N ALA A 452 34.44 -15.40 4.26
CA ALA A 452 34.35 -16.86 4.30
C ALA A 452 34.88 -17.42 5.63
N GLN A 453 36.06 -16.97 6.09
CA GLN A 453 36.61 -17.35 7.40
C GLN A 453 35.69 -16.96 8.56
N ALA A 454 35.08 -15.76 8.51
CA ALA A 454 34.12 -15.33 9.52
C ALA A 454 32.82 -16.16 9.50
N SER A 455 32.38 -16.61 8.31
CA SER A 455 31.23 -17.52 8.17
C SER A 455 31.52 -18.89 8.80
N GLN A 456 32.69 -19.49 8.50
CA GLN A 456 33.12 -20.76 9.09
C GLN A 456 33.24 -20.67 10.63
N LEU A 457 33.88 -19.61 11.15
CA LEU A 457 33.96 -19.38 12.60
C LEU A 457 32.59 -19.16 13.25
N LYS A 458 31.62 -18.58 12.53
CA LYS A 458 30.23 -18.48 13.01
C LYS A 458 29.53 -19.83 12.99
N GLN A 459 29.58 -20.58 11.90
CA GLN A 459 28.95 -21.91 11.79
C GLN A 459 29.46 -22.88 12.86
N GLY A 460 30.78 -22.94 13.07
CA GLY A 460 31.37 -23.76 14.14
C GLY A 460 31.01 -23.30 15.55
N PHE A 461 30.78 -22.00 15.76
CA PHE A 461 30.31 -21.46 17.04
C PHE A 461 28.83 -21.79 17.28
N ASP A 462 27.97 -21.53 16.29
CA ASP A 462 26.52 -21.76 16.38
C ASP A 462 26.21 -23.26 16.58
N ALA A 463 26.97 -24.15 15.92
CA ALA A 463 26.88 -25.60 16.11
C ALA A 463 27.37 -26.08 17.50
N LYS A 464 28.32 -25.37 18.12
CA LYS A 464 28.86 -25.70 19.46
C LYS A 464 28.02 -25.09 20.60
N TYR A 465 27.25 -24.04 20.32
CA TYR A 465 26.45 -23.31 21.31
C TYR A 465 25.07 -22.88 20.74
N PRO A 466 24.17 -23.84 20.40
CA PRO A 466 22.89 -23.54 19.76
C PRO A 466 22.00 -22.60 20.60
N ASP A 467 22.05 -22.71 21.93
CA ASP A 467 21.28 -21.87 22.87
C ASP A 467 21.89 -20.47 23.13
N TYR A 468 22.92 -20.05 22.38
CA TYR A 468 23.63 -18.80 22.64
C TYR A 468 22.82 -17.55 22.26
N VAL A 469 22.10 -16.99 23.23
CA VAL A 469 21.46 -15.68 23.12
C VAL A 469 22.38 -14.57 23.66
N TYR A 470 22.96 -13.78 22.76
CA TYR A 470 23.82 -12.64 23.14
C TYR A 470 23.05 -11.56 23.93
N ARG A 471 23.50 -11.28 25.16
CA ARG A 471 23.03 -10.15 25.98
C ARG A 471 24.09 -9.05 26.06
N ARG A 472 23.71 -7.79 25.80
CA ARG A 472 24.61 -6.63 26.02
C ARG A 472 24.80 -6.42 27.53
N ARG A 473 26.05 -6.46 28.01
CA ARG A 473 26.35 -6.05 29.40
C ARG A 473 26.07 -4.55 29.58
N PRO A 474 25.36 -4.10 30.64
CA PRO A 474 25.13 -2.68 30.90
C PRO A 474 26.44 -1.90 31.10
N ASN A 475 26.57 -0.74 30.45
CA ASN A 475 27.79 0.06 30.51
C ASN A 475 27.84 0.92 31.79
N ASN A 476 28.45 0.39 32.84
CA ASN A 476 28.41 0.99 34.18
C ASN A 476 29.35 2.21 34.37
N THR A 477 30.12 2.60 33.34
CA THR A 477 31.09 3.73 33.42
C THR A 477 30.44 5.07 33.76
N ARG A 478 29.13 5.24 33.49
CA ARG A 478 28.41 6.50 33.74
C ARG A 478 28.10 6.75 35.23
N LYS A 479 28.15 5.73 36.11
CA LYS A 479 27.86 5.89 37.54
C LYS A 479 29.01 6.50 38.36
N HIS A 480 30.25 6.44 37.90
CA HIS A 480 31.41 6.83 38.70
C HIS A 480 31.74 8.34 38.69
N ARG A 481 30.95 9.16 37.98
CA ARG A 481 31.12 10.63 37.86
C ARG A 481 30.18 11.46 38.74
N GLN A 482 29.38 10.82 39.59
CA GLN A 482 28.45 11.46 40.53
C GLN A 482 28.59 10.84 41.93
N LEU A 483 29.70 11.11 42.61
CA LEU A 483 29.87 10.99 44.08
C LEU A 483 31.29 11.47 44.48
N ALA A 484 31.45 12.78 44.64
CA ALA A 484 32.61 13.40 45.28
C ALA A 484 32.19 14.76 45.86
N PRO A 485 32.09 14.92 47.19
CA PRO A 485 31.74 16.20 47.82
C PRO A 485 33.00 17.00 48.18
N SER A 486 33.03 18.30 47.86
CA SER A 486 34.08 19.21 48.33
C SER A 486 33.51 20.59 48.69
N THR A 487 33.61 20.91 49.97
CA THR A 487 33.40 22.22 50.59
C THR A 487 34.34 23.30 50.05
N GLY A 488 33.94 24.58 50.14
CA GLY A 488 34.84 25.74 50.01
C GLY A 488 34.24 26.84 49.15
N GLY A 489 34.20 28.08 49.65
CA GLY A 489 33.52 29.19 48.97
C GLY A 489 34.44 30.35 48.56
N THR A 490 33.78 31.34 47.96
CA THR A 490 34.11 32.79 47.90
C THR A 490 35.26 33.32 47.04
N VAL A 491 34.88 34.37 46.28
CA VAL A 491 35.57 35.67 46.08
C VAL A 491 36.61 35.84 44.92
N TYR A 492 36.19 36.63 43.91
CA TYR A 492 36.91 37.53 42.96
C TYR A 492 38.12 36.96 42.15
N GLY A 493 38.43 37.40 40.92
CA GLY A 493 37.78 38.35 39.99
C GLY A 493 38.79 38.89 38.95
N ASP A 494 38.36 39.13 37.70
CA ASP A 494 39.02 39.84 36.56
C ASP A 494 40.44 39.34 36.12
N MET A 495 40.99 39.49 34.90
CA MET A 495 40.79 40.26 33.63
C MET A 495 41.22 39.32 32.43
N ASP A 496 41.10 39.55 31.11
CA ASP A 496 40.48 40.54 30.18
C ASP A 496 40.44 39.92 28.73
N ASP A 497 40.39 40.74 27.66
CA ASP A 497 40.65 40.49 26.21
C ASP A 497 39.55 39.83 25.31
N GLU A 498 38.59 40.68 24.89
CA GLU A 498 38.28 41.09 23.49
C GLU A 498 38.09 40.03 22.36
N ALA A 499 36.88 39.88 21.77
CA ALA A 499 36.34 40.54 20.55
C ALA A 499 36.74 39.86 19.20
N GLU A 500 35.98 39.73 18.10
CA GLU A 500 34.62 40.09 17.58
C GLU A 500 34.33 39.11 16.37
N SER A 501 33.27 39.05 15.52
CA SER A 501 31.84 39.49 15.38
C SER A 501 31.19 38.71 14.19
N GLY A 502 29.88 38.73 13.89
CA GLY A 502 28.74 39.12 14.75
C GLY A 502 27.50 39.84 14.14
N PHE A 503 26.96 39.53 12.94
CA PHE A 503 25.66 40.13 12.51
C PHE A 503 24.72 39.25 11.64
N ASP A 504 23.41 39.56 11.71
CA ASP A 504 22.25 38.89 11.08
C ASP A 504 21.83 39.46 9.70
N ALA A 505 20.82 38.84 9.07
CA ALA A 505 20.28 39.22 7.75
C ALA A 505 18.77 39.57 7.76
N GLU A 506 18.37 40.59 6.99
CA GLU A 506 17.07 40.69 6.28
C GLU A 506 17.04 41.90 5.30
N ALA A 507 16.05 41.87 4.38
CA ALA A 507 15.45 42.96 3.63
C ALA A 507 16.32 43.91 2.77
N PHE A 508 16.37 43.63 1.46
CA PHE A 508 15.97 44.67 0.48
C PHE A 508 15.38 44.08 -0.82
N LEU A 509 14.28 44.69 -1.31
CA LEU A 509 13.68 44.41 -2.61
C LEU A 509 13.94 45.59 -3.55
N LEU A 510 14.28 45.33 -4.81
CA LEU A 510 13.75 46.05 -5.99
C LEU A 510 14.22 45.40 -7.32
N LEU A 511 13.45 45.64 -8.38
CA LEU A 511 13.60 45.14 -9.76
C LEU A 511 14.00 46.33 -10.68
N PRO A 512 14.68 46.13 -11.85
CA PRO A 512 13.99 45.61 -13.04
C PRO A 512 14.79 44.85 -14.13
N ASN A 513 14.18 43.76 -14.61
CA ASN A 513 13.88 43.44 -16.03
C ASN A 513 14.88 43.78 -17.17
N SER A 514 15.46 42.75 -17.81
CA SER A 514 15.90 42.78 -19.23
C SER A 514 15.84 41.37 -19.87
N ALA A 515 15.90 41.30 -21.21
CA ALA A 515 15.41 40.18 -22.03
C ALA A 515 16.51 39.16 -22.46
N PRO A 516 16.17 38.00 -23.09
CA PRO A 516 17.07 36.84 -23.19
C PRO A 516 17.97 36.82 -24.45
N LEU A 517 19.03 36.01 -24.39
CA LEU A 517 19.85 35.57 -25.52
C LEU A 517 20.02 34.03 -25.50
N ALA A 518 20.49 33.45 -26.62
CA ALA A 518 20.40 32.00 -26.89
C ALA A 518 21.68 31.41 -27.50
N TYR A 519 21.77 30.07 -27.48
CA TYR A 519 22.87 29.24 -28.03
C TYR A 519 24.24 29.41 -27.29
N SER A 520 25.17 28.45 -27.28
CA SER A 520 25.36 27.26 -28.13
C SER A 520 25.91 26.05 -27.35
N ASP A 521 25.70 24.84 -27.88
CA ASP A 521 26.48 23.62 -27.57
C ASP A 521 27.81 23.63 -28.38
N PRO A 522 28.95 23.22 -27.78
CA PRO A 522 29.90 22.43 -28.55
C PRO A 522 30.50 21.20 -27.82
N THR A 523 30.26 20.04 -28.43
CA THR A 523 31.20 18.92 -28.68
C THR A 523 31.63 17.98 -27.54
N LEU A 524 30.93 16.83 -27.49
CA LEU A 524 31.45 15.46 -27.60
C LEU A 524 32.94 15.17 -27.22
N SER A 525 33.12 14.27 -26.26
CA SER A 525 34.21 13.30 -26.22
C SER A 525 33.71 11.92 -25.71
N ALA A 526 34.54 10.89 -25.82
CA ALA A 526 34.17 9.46 -25.77
C ALA A 526 33.86 8.91 -24.34
N PRO A 527 33.29 7.70 -24.19
CA PRO A 527 32.44 7.36 -23.04
C PRO A 527 33.18 6.79 -21.82
N PRO A 528 32.57 6.89 -20.61
CA PRO A 528 32.91 6.01 -19.49
C PRO A 528 32.48 4.57 -19.78
N THR A 529 33.20 3.61 -19.21
CA THR A 529 32.99 2.17 -19.38
C THR A 529 31.64 1.68 -18.87
N CYS A 530 31.12 0.61 -19.49
CA CYS A 530 29.94 -0.09 -19.02
C CYS A 530 30.20 -0.74 -17.65
N VAL A 531 29.48 -0.28 -16.62
CA VAL A 531 29.41 -0.94 -15.31
C VAL A 531 28.10 -1.70 -15.26
N ALA A 532 28.17 -3.01 -14.99
CA ALA A 532 26.97 -3.84 -14.82
C ALA A 532 26.16 -3.36 -13.60
N VAL A 533 24.92 -2.93 -13.84
CA VAL A 533 24.03 -2.46 -12.77
C VAL A 533 23.34 -3.65 -12.13
N GLN A 534 23.90 -4.10 -11.01
CA GLN A 534 23.28 -5.11 -10.16
C GLN A 534 22.12 -4.50 -9.37
N HIS A 535 20.98 -5.19 -9.32
CA HIS A 535 19.77 -4.71 -8.65
C HIS A 535 19.80 -5.05 -7.15
N CYS A 536 19.22 -4.19 -6.31
CA CYS A 536 19.08 -4.41 -4.86
C CYS A 536 17.66 -4.05 -4.39
N ASP A 537 17.22 -4.71 -3.32
CA ASP A 537 15.89 -4.60 -2.73
C ASP A 537 15.57 -3.25 -2.07
N ASP A 538 14.29 -3.08 -1.71
CA ASP A 538 13.92 -2.70 -0.35
C ASP A 538 12.41 -2.93 -0.08
N ALA A 539 12.10 -3.81 0.86
CA ALA A 539 10.77 -3.92 1.46
C ALA A 539 10.88 -3.72 2.98
N ALA A 540 10.56 -2.49 3.45
CA ALA A 540 10.67 -2.02 4.83
C ALA A 540 12.10 -2.10 5.43
N SER A 541 12.72 -0.97 5.79
CA SER A 541 12.32 -0.26 7.00
C SER A 541 12.89 1.16 7.12
N LYS A 542 12.52 1.88 8.19
CA LYS A 542 12.95 3.24 8.50
C LYS A 542 14.47 3.31 8.81
N GLU A 543 15.30 3.87 7.92
CA GLU A 543 16.43 4.76 8.30
C GLU A 543 17.12 5.44 7.10
N THR A 544 17.91 6.49 7.39
CA THR A 544 18.70 7.33 6.48
C THR A 544 17.93 8.24 5.50
N GLN A 545 18.23 9.55 5.54
CA GLN A 545 17.53 10.60 4.79
C GLN A 545 18.28 11.04 3.51
N TYR A 546 19.29 10.27 3.08
CA TYR A 546 20.35 10.76 2.18
C TYR A 546 20.59 9.96 0.89
N LEU A 547 19.91 8.83 0.66
CA LEU A 547 19.97 8.14 -0.64
C LEU A 547 19.10 8.86 -1.68
N ARG A 548 19.72 9.41 -2.73
CA ARG A 548 19.02 9.76 -3.98
C ARG A 548 18.88 8.47 -4.82
N ARG A 549 17.65 8.04 -5.12
CA ARG A 549 17.38 6.90 -6.01
C ARG A 549 17.05 7.41 -7.42
N GLN A 550 17.55 6.75 -8.46
CA GLN A 550 17.21 7.07 -9.84
C GLN A 550 15.98 6.25 -10.28
N CYS A 551 14.96 6.89 -10.86
CA CYS A 551 13.86 6.13 -11.46
C CYS A 551 14.36 5.39 -12.71
N HIS A 552 14.25 4.06 -12.77
CA HIS A 552 14.77 3.31 -13.92
C HIS A 552 14.08 3.70 -15.24
N SER A 553 12.78 4.05 -15.21
CA SER A 553 11.98 4.33 -16.40
C SER A 553 12.15 5.75 -16.97
N CYS A 554 12.35 6.78 -16.13
CA CYS A 554 12.52 8.18 -16.57
C CYS A 554 13.85 8.84 -16.17
N LYS A 555 14.77 8.10 -15.54
CA LYS A 555 16.15 8.47 -15.19
C LYS A 555 16.36 9.72 -14.29
N THR A 556 15.30 10.30 -13.72
CA THR A 556 15.40 11.42 -12.75
C THR A 556 15.84 10.98 -11.34
N THR A 557 16.48 11.89 -10.59
CA THR A 557 17.21 11.63 -9.32
C THR A 557 16.88 12.64 -8.19
N ASP A 558 15.60 12.95 -8.02
CA ASP A 558 15.10 13.86 -6.97
C ASP A 558 14.98 13.20 -5.58
N PRO A 559 15.08 13.98 -4.48
CA PRO A 559 14.91 13.46 -3.12
C PRO A 559 13.46 13.03 -2.82
N PRO A 560 13.25 12.06 -1.91
CA PRO A 560 11.95 11.40 -1.70
C PRO A 560 10.93 12.24 -0.89
N SER A 561 10.54 13.40 -1.41
CA SER A 561 9.21 13.94 -1.10
C SER A 561 8.16 13.06 -1.78
N TRP A 562 7.23 12.48 -1.02
CA TRP A 562 6.17 11.60 -1.54
C TRP A 562 5.12 12.40 -2.34
N ARG A 563 5.48 12.84 -3.56
CA ARG A 563 4.53 13.23 -4.61
C ARG A 563 4.01 11.92 -5.23
N ARG A 564 2.81 11.45 -4.89
CA ARG A 564 1.54 11.89 -5.52
C ARG A 564 1.77 12.32 -6.98
N SER A 565 1.39 11.45 -7.92
CA SER A 565 1.36 11.69 -9.37
C SER A 565 0.31 12.73 -9.78
N THR A 566 0.52 13.96 -9.32
CA THR A 566 -0.26 15.15 -9.70
C THR A 566 0.12 15.57 -11.12
N LEU A 567 -0.52 14.94 -12.12
CA LEU A 567 -0.59 15.49 -13.46
C LEU A 567 -1.24 16.86 -13.39
N ASN A 568 -0.43 17.92 -13.51
CA ASN A 568 -0.91 19.30 -13.44
C ASN A 568 -1.76 19.62 -14.68
N PRO A 569 -3.05 20.01 -14.54
CA PRO A 569 -3.93 20.27 -15.67
C PRO A 569 -3.65 21.65 -16.30
N GLY A 570 -2.59 21.74 -17.09
CA GLY A 570 -2.18 22.95 -17.80
C GLY A 570 -2.25 22.78 -19.31
N LYS A 571 -3.19 23.48 -19.97
CA LYS A 571 -3.35 23.56 -21.44
C LYS A 571 -3.53 22.23 -22.17
N ASN A 572 -4.73 21.64 -22.06
CA ASN A 572 -5.41 21.10 -23.23
C ASN A 572 -6.91 21.39 -23.13
N ARG A 573 -7.50 21.89 -24.22
CA ARG A 573 -8.96 22.09 -24.37
C ARG A 573 -9.56 20.88 -25.08
N MET A 574 -10.89 20.77 -24.96
CA MET A 574 -11.77 19.74 -25.54
C MET A 574 -11.66 18.34 -24.91
N GLN A 575 -12.78 17.62 -25.00
CA GLN A 575 -12.99 16.30 -24.40
C GLN A 575 -12.45 15.22 -25.33
N GLN A 576 -11.83 14.18 -24.75
CA GLN A 576 -11.73 12.87 -25.38
C GLN A 576 -11.63 11.80 -24.29
N MET A 577 -12.61 10.90 -24.25
CA MET A 577 -12.46 9.62 -23.55
C MET A 577 -11.56 8.74 -24.42
N ARG A 578 -10.56 8.09 -23.83
CA ARG A 578 -9.63 7.20 -24.55
C ARG A 578 -9.61 5.84 -23.87
N VAL A 579 -9.97 4.81 -24.63
CA VAL A 579 -9.55 3.43 -24.38
C VAL A 579 -8.12 3.27 -24.94
N ILE A 580 -7.27 2.57 -24.20
CA ILE A 580 -5.84 2.37 -24.45
C ILE A 580 -5.53 0.89 -24.21
#